data_AF-A0A7S9LCZ1-F1
#
_entry.id   AF-A0A7S9LCZ1-F1
#
_cell.length_a   1.000
_cell.length_b   1.000
_cell.length_c   1.000
_cell.angle_alpha   90.00
_cell.angle_beta   90.00
_cell.angle_gamma   90.00
#
_symmetry.space_group_name_H-M   'P 1'
#
loop_
_entity.id
_entity.type
_entity.pdbx_description
1 polymer ?
#
loop_
_entity_poly.entity_id
_entity_poly.type
_entity_poly.pdbx_seq_one_letter_code
_entity_poly.pdbx_strand_id
1 'polypeptide(L)' 'MSAQVHRLAARGFTESNLPALAADILAWRKNAVLAEDCKLHELAKLCVPMASEGDEYQEAERMVIRFALESAAAK' A
#
# COMPACT_ATOMS: atom_id res chain seq x y z
N MET A 1 7.79 -14.25 12.51
CA MET A 1 8.01 -14.10 11.06
C MET A 1 8.92 -12.91 10.84
N SER A 2 9.90 -12.98 9.93
CA SER A 2 10.83 -11.87 9.71
C SER A 2 10.17 -10.74 8.92
N ALA A 3 10.64 -9.49 9.11
CA ALA A 3 10.16 -8.33 8.35
C ALA A 3 10.25 -8.49 6.83
N GLN A 4 11.09 -9.42 6.35
CA GLN A 4 11.22 -9.76 4.94
C GLN A 4 9.98 -10.48 4.38
N VAL A 5 9.33 -11.35 5.18
CA VAL A 5 8.12 -12.06 4.75
C VAL A 5 6.96 -11.08 4.58
N HIS A 6 6.82 -10.12 5.50
CA HIS A 6 5.81 -9.07 5.40
C HIS A 6 6.03 -8.16 4.21
N ARG A 7 7.29 -7.76 3.93
CA ARG A 7 7.64 -7.00 2.72
C ARG A 7 7.26 -7.72 1.43
N LEU A 8 7.56 -9.03 1.34
CA LEU A 8 7.20 -9.83 0.17
C LEU A 8 5.68 -9.95 0.01
N ALA A 9 4.96 -10.22 1.09
CA ALA A 9 3.50 -10.30 1.07
C ALA A 9 2.86 -8.98 0.64
N ALA A 10 3.31 -7.86 1.21
CA ALA A 10 2.78 -6.54 0.89
C ALA A 10 3.10 -6.12 -0.55
N ARG A 11 4.29 -6.47 -1.06
CA ARG A 11 4.64 -6.26 -2.47
C ARG A 11 3.75 -7.07 -3.41
N GLY A 12 3.59 -8.37 -3.17
CA GLY A 12 2.73 -9.22 -4.00
C GLY A 12 1.26 -8.78 -3.97
N PHE A 13 0.79 -8.31 -2.82
CA PHE A 13 -0.53 -7.71 -2.68
C PHE A 13 -0.65 -6.41 -3.51
N THR A 14 0.36 -5.54 -3.44
CA THR A 14 0.41 -4.28 -4.19
C THR A 14 0.36 -4.53 -5.70
N GLU A 15 1.16 -5.47 -6.19
CA GLU A 15 1.20 -5.87 -7.60
C GLU A 15 -0.16 -6.38 -8.09
N SER A 16 -0.82 -7.23 -7.30
CA SER A 16 -2.10 -7.84 -7.67
C SER A 16 -3.28 -6.85 -7.64
N ASN A 17 -3.16 -5.75 -6.90
CA ASN A 17 -4.27 -4.83 -6.62
C ASN A 17 -3.97 -3.37 -7.01
N LEU A 18 -2.93 -3.12 -7.82
CA LEU A 18 -2.43 -1.77 -8.10
C LEU A 18 -3.52 -0.77 -8.53
N PRO A 19 -4.44 -1.08 -9.46
CA PRO A 19 -5.48 -0.14 -9.87
C PRO A 19 -6.43 0.26 -8.73
N ALA A 20 -6.82 -0.70 -7.88
CA ALA A 20 -7.69 -0.45 -6.73
C ALA A 20 -6.97 0.38 -5.66
N LEU A 21 -5.72 0.04 -5.35
CA LEU A 21 -4.90 0.78 -4.39
C LEU A 21 -4.64 2.22 -4.84
N ALA A 22 -4.42 2.45 -6.14
CA ALA A 22 -4.28 3.78 -6.69
C ALA A 22 -5.59 4.60 -6.56
N ALA A 23 -6.74 3.98 -6.80
CA ALA A 23 -8.05 4.61 -6.60
C ALA A 23 -8.28 4.98 -5.13
N ASP A 24 -7.96 4.09 -4.20
CA ASP A 24 -8.07 4.31 -2.76
C ASP A 24 -7.20 5.48 -2.30
N ILE A 25 -5.93 5.51 -2.71
CA ILE A 25 -5.00 6.62 -2.38
C ILE A 25 -5.50 7.94 -2.96
N LEU A 26 -5.99 7.96 -4.20
CA LEU A 26 -6.54 9.17 -4.81
C LEU A 26 -7.79 9.66 -4.08
N ALA A 27 -8.68 8.75 -3.67
CA ALA A 27 -9.86 9.10 -2.89
C ALA A 27 -9.45 9.68 -1.53
N TRP A 28 -8.50 9.04 -0.85
CA TRP A 28 -8.01 9.49 0.45
C TRP A 28 -7.35 10.86 0.39
N ARG A 29 -6.48 11.11 -0.60
CA ARG A 29 -5.84 12.41 -0.79
C ARG A 29 -6.82 13.54 -1.08
N LYS A 30 -7.91 13.25 -1.81
CA LYS A 30 -8.91 14.25 -2.18
C LYS A 30 -9.87 14.57 -1.06
N ASN A 31 -10.30 13.55 -0.32
CA ASN A 31 -11.44 13.65 0.59
C ASN A 31 -11.07 13.46 2.06
N ALA A 32 -9.81 13.09 2.37
CA ALA A 32 -9.37 12.66 3.70
C ALA A 32 -10.19 11.49 4.29
N VAL A 33 -10.87 10.72 3.43
CA VAL A 33 -11.73 9.59 3.79
C VAL A 33 -11.34 8.38 2.98
N LEU A 34 -11.21 7.23 3.66
CA LEU A 34 -11.09 5.90 3.06
C LEU A 34 -12.42 5.16 3.25
N ALA A 35 -12.83 4.40 2.24
CA ALA A 35 -13.97 3.50 2.37
C ALA A 35 -13.61 2.32 3.29
N GLU A 36 -14.56 1.88 4.10
CA GLU A 36 -14.33 0.84 5.12
C GLU A 36 -13.82 -0.49 4.55
N ASP A 37 -14.19 -0.81 3.32
CA ASP A 37 -13.85 -2.04 2.60
C ASP A 37 -12.74 -1.86 1.55
N CYS A 38 -12.00 -0.74 1.60
CA CYS A 38 -10.95 -0.46 0.62
C CYS A 38 -9.72 -1.36 0.77
N LYS A 39 -9.00 -1.57 -0.34
CA LYS A 39 -7.81 -2.43 -0.39
C LYS A 39 -6.64 -1.81 0.35
N LEU A 40 -6.62 -0.50 0.51
CA LEU A 40 -5.58 0.18 1.29
C LEU A 40 -5.59 -0.23 2.77
N HIS A 41 -6.75 -0.53 3.37
CA HIS A 41 -6.82 -1.07 4.75
C HIS A 41 -6.15 -2.44 4.86
N GLU A 42 -6.37 -3.32 3.87
CA GLU A 42 -5.73 -4.64 3.83
C GLU A 42 -4.21 -4.50 3.67
N LEU A 43 -3.75 -3.59 2.80
CA LEU A 43 -2.32 -3.34 2.63
C LEU A 43 -1.68 -2.74 3.88
N ALA A 44 -2.34 -1.79 4.54
CA ALA A 44 -1.86 -1.19 5.79
C ALA A 44 -1.64 -2.27 6.88
N LYS A 45 -2.56 -3.23 7.03
CA LYS A 45 -2.38 -4.37 7.94
C LYS A 45 -1.12 -5.20 7.65
N LEU A 46 -0.78 -5.36 6.37
CA LEU A 46 0.47 -6.04 5.97
C LEU A 46 1.72 -5.19 6.26
N CYS A 47 1.57 -3.86 6.35
CA CYS A 47 2.64 -2.91 6.65
C CYS A 47 2.95 -2.78 8.14
N VAL A 48 2.00 -3.08 9.05
CA VAL A 48 2.19 -2.95 10.51
C VAL A 48 3.55 -3.48 11.01
N PRO A 49 4.03 -4.67 10.60
CA PRO A 49 5.29 -5.22 11.13
C PRO A 49 6.57 -4.57 10.58
N MET A 50 6.45 -3.68 9.58
CA MET A 50 7.56 -2.98 8.94
C MET A 50 7.44 -1.45 8.99
N ALA A 51 6.30 -0.93 9.43
CA ALA A 51 6.05 0.49 9.62
C ALA A 51 6.54 0.95 11.01
N SER A 52 6.78 2.26 11.13
CA SER A 52 6.82 2.92 12.43
C SER A 52 5.43 2.87 13.08
N GLU A 53 5.38 2.99 14.41
CA GLU A 53 4.12 2.92 15.16
C GLU A 53 3.12 3.97 14.67
N GLY A 54 1.97 3.51 14.16
CA GLY A 54 0.90 4.36 13.62
C GLY A 54 1.10 4.85 12.18
N ASP A 55 2.18 4.44 11.50
CA ASP A 55 2.51 4.88 10.14
C ASP A 55 2.15 3.83 9.06
N GLU A 56 1.36 2.82 9.39
CA GLU A 56 1.10 1.70 8.46
C GLU A 56 0.41 2.12 7.16
N TYR A 57 -0.40 3.18 7.19
CA TYR A 57 -1.06 3.73 6.01
C TYR A 57 -0.10 4.54 5.13
N GLN A 58 0.80 5.29 5.76
CA GLN A 58 1.85 6.05 5.09
C GLN A 58 2.85 5.09 4.42
N GLU A 59 3.16 3.98 5.08
CA GLU A 59 4.03 2.95 4.51
C GLU A 59 3.35 2.22 3.34
N ALA A 60 2.05 1.90 3.47
CA ALA A 60 1.26 1.35 2.38
C ALA A 60 1.23 2.30 1.17
N GLU A 61 0.98 3.59 1.39
CA GLU A 61 0.98 4.61 0.34
C GLU A 61 2.34 4.71 -0.37
N ARG A 62 3.44 4.79 0.40
CA ARG A 62 4.81 4.83 -0.15
C ARG A 62 5.11 3.64 -1.03
N MET A 63 4.68 2.45 -0.61
CA MET A 63 4.90 1.22 -1.35
C MET A 63 4.12 1.20 -2.67
N VAL A 64 2.86 1.63 -2.68
CA VAL A 64 2.07 1.75 -3.91
C VAL A 64 2.70 2.75 -4.87
N ILE A 65 3.10 3.93 -4.38
CA ILE A 65 3.75 4.95 -5.20
C ILE A 65 5.05 4.42 -5.78
N ARG A 66 5.91 3.79 -4.96
CA ARG A 66 7.17 3.21 -5.42
C ARG A 66 6.94 2.17 -6.50
N PHE A 67 6.02 1.23 -6.27
CA PHE A 67 5.70 0.18 -7.23
C PHE A 67 5.17 0.75 -8.56
N ALA A 68 4.30 1.76 -8.50
CA ALA A 68 3.79 2.43 -9.68
C ALA A 68 4.91 3.13 -10.48
N LEU A 69 5.84 3.81 -9.79
CA LEU A 69 6.99 4.46 -10.42
C LEU A 69 7.95 3.44 -11.05
N GLU A 70 8.27 2.36 -10.34
CA GLU A 70 9.10 1.26 -10.84
C GLU A 70 8.47 0.59 -12.06
N SER A 71 7.16 0.34 -12.02
CA SER A 71 6.41 -0.26 -13.14
C SER A 71 6.35 0.65 -14.37
N ALA A 72 6.30 1.97 -14.17
CA ALA A 72 6.30 2.95 -15.24
C ALA A 72 7.69 3.12 -15.88
N ALA A 73 8.76 3.07 -15.06
CA ALA A 73 10.15 3.19 -15.53
C ALA A 73 10.68 1.93 -16.23
N ALA A 74 10.07 0.76 -15.99
CA ALA A 74 10.43 -0.51 -16.63
C ALA A 74 9.88 -0.67 -18.06
N LYS A 75 9.17 0.33 -18.59
CA LYS A 75 8.68 0.39 -19.98
C LYS A 75 9.55 1.30 -20.82
#